data_AF-A0A2V7NTL1-F1
#
_entry.id   AF-A0A2V7NTL1-F1
#
_cell.length_a   1.000
_cell.length_b   1.000
_cell.length_c   1.000
_cell.angle_alpha   90.00
_cell.angle_beta   90.00
_cell.angle_gamma   90.00
#
_symmetry.space_group_name_H-M   'P 1'
#
loop_
_entity.id
_entity.type
_entity.pdbx_description
1 polymer ?
#
loop_
_entity_poly.entity_id
_entity_poly.type
_entity_poly.pdbx_seq_one_letter_code
_entity_poly.pdbx_strand_id
1 'polypeptide(L)'
;MCKNSEPWVFTLPEDFSWDSGFTVPGEWEFRDKTGAVRLILRRSGRITVTRRYAWDGCSPKVCVFDILLGTPDGVVDSTTKQPKTYYASLVHDALYQFLLDGLPLKRWQADRCLLRLMAETGFAPRYVYWAAVRLFGWLFVAQHRLKRRNRGTKHALAARL
;
A
#
# COMPACT_ATOMS: atom_id res chain seq x y z
N MET A 1 -9.80 23.06 -0.29
CA MET A 1 -10.18 21.75 0.31
C MET A 1 -11.65 21.55 0.07
N CYS A 2 -12.02 20.39 -0.43
CA CYS A 2 -13.41 19.98 -0.56
C CYS A 2 -14.01 19.85 0.84
N LYS A 3 -15.19 20.43 1.08
CA LYS A 3 -15.80 20.44 2.43
C LYS A 3 -16.41 19.06 2.72
N ASN A 4 -16.46 18.67 4.00
CA ASN A 4 -17.01 17.37 4.44
C ASN A 4 -16.39 16.17 3.70
N SER A 5 -15.09 16.24 3.39
CA SER A 5 -14.35 15.17 2.73
C SER A 5 -13.36 14.51 3.69
N GLU A 6 -13.16 13.21 3.54
CA GLU A 6 -12.07 12.50 4.21
C GLU A 6 -10.73 12.78 3.48
N PRO A 7 -9.60 12.75 4.19
CA PRO A 7 -8.30 12.96 3.56
C PRO A 7 -7.79 11.74 2.79
N TRP A 8 -8.52 10.61 2.82
CA TRP A 8 -8.22 9.37 2.10
C TRP A 8 -9.38 8.96 1.18
N VAL A 9 -9.08 8.10 0.21
CA VAL A 9 -10.06 7.61 -0.77
C VAL A 9 -10.71 6.30 -0.33
N PHE A 10 -9.91 5.41 0.24
CA PHE A 10 -10.36 4.07 0.61
C PHE A 10 -10.11 3.79 2.09
N THR A 11 -10.94 2.92 2.66
CA THR A 11 -10.72 2.30 3.96
C THR A 11 -10.99 0.81 3.84
N LEU A 12 -10.08 0.00 4.39
CA LEU A 12 -10.13 -1.44 4.25
C LEU A 12 -11.16 -2.02 5.24
N PRO A 13 -12.21 -2.72 4.81
CA PRO A 13 -13.25 -3.22 5.71
C PRO A 13 -12.79 -4.40 6.57
N GLU A 14 -11.98 -5.28 5.99
CA GLU A 14 -11.49 -6.52 6.60
C GLU A 14 -10.01 -6.75 6.29
N ASP A 15 -9.35 -7.63 7.04
CA ASP A 15 -7.94 -7.91 6.80
C ASP A 15 -7.74 -8.49 5.39
N PHE A 16 -6.79 -7.94 4.63
CA PHE A 16 -6.43 -8.44 3.31
C PHE A 16 -5.08 -9.15 3.39
N SER A 17 -5.05 -10.45 3.11
CA SER A 17 -3.83 -11.24 2.99
C SER A 17 -3.53 -11.62 1.55
N TRP A 18 -2.27 -11.52 1.14
CA TRP A 18 -1.81 -11.92 -0.18
C TRP A 18 -0.36 -12.43 -0.14
N ASP A 19 -0.05 -13.44 -0.97
CA ASP A 19 1.26 -14.09 -0.99
C ASP A 19 2.18 -13.42 -2.03
N SER A 20 3.18 -12.68 -1.54
CA SER A 20 4.07 -11.89 -2.40
C SER A 20 5.06 -12.69 -3.23
N GLY A 21 5.28 -13.95 -2.86
CA GLY A 21 6.36 -14.80 -3.39
C GLY A 21 7.76 -14.39 -2.95
N PHE A 22 7.90 -13.40 -2.05
CA PHE A 22 9.18 -12.99 -1.49
C PHE A 22 9.33 -13.52 -0.06
N THR A 23 10.15 -14.53 0.14
CA THR A 23 10.51 -14.98 1.48
C THR A 23 11.35 -13.93 2.20
N VAL A 24 11.14 -13.78 3.50
CA VAL A 24 11.88 -12.82 4.34
C VAL A 24 12.48 -13.53 5.57
N PRO A 25 13.52 -12.96 6.21
CA PRO A 25 14.30 -13.71 7.22
C PRO A 25 13.57 -13.97 8.55
N GLY A 26 12.34 -13.47 8.73
CA GLY A 26 11.60 -13.55 9.97
C GLY A 26 10.15 -13.10 9.77
N GLU A 27 9.45 -12.86 10.88
CA GLU A 27 8.07 -12.39 10.86
C GLU A 27 7.94 -11.10 11.67
N TRP A 28 7.21 -10.13 11.13
CA TRP A 28 7.08 -8.82 11.73
C TRP A 28 5.66 -8.29 11.61
N GLU A 29 5.29 -7.48 12.59
CA GLU A 29 4.15 -6.58 12.51
C GLU A 29 4.65 -5.14 12.54
N PHE A 30 3.95 -4.28 11.81
CA PHE A 30 4.26 -2.86 11.71
C PHE A 30 3.07 -2.07 12.21
N ARG A 31 3.33 -1.22 13.19
CA ARG A 31 2.33 -0.41 13.87
C ARG A 31 2.42 1.04 13.43
N ASP A 32 1.27 1.68 13.28
CA ASP A 32 1.21 3.13 13.07
C ASP A 32 1.51 3.90 14.38
N LYS A 33 1.45 5.23 14.30
CA LYS A 33 1.70 6.14 15.42
C LYS A 33 0.74 5.97 16.61
N THR A 34 -0.43 5.36 16.40
CA THR A 34 -1.43 5.10 17.44
C THR A 34 -1.24 3.72 18.08
N GLY A 35 -0.25 2.94 17.61
CA GLY A 35 0.03 1.58 18.07
C GLY A 35 -0.82 0.51 17.38
N ALA A 36 -1.72 0.90 16.48
CA ALA A 36 -2.51 -0.04 15.69
C ALA A 36 -1.61 -0.79 14.70
N VAL A 37 -1.67 -2.13 14.71
CA VAL A 37 -1.02 -2.95 13.69
C VAL A 37 -1.68 -2.64 12.34
N ARG A 38 -0.87 -2.35 11.32
CA ARG A 38 -1.33 -2.01 9.97
C ARG A 38 -0.85 -2.96 8.90
N LEU A 39 0.33 -3.55 9.11
CA LEU A 39 0.94 -4.48 8.17
C LEU A 39 1.56 -5.63 8.98
N ILE A 40 1.31 -6.85 8.54
CA ILE A 40 1.95 -8.06 9.05
C ILE A 40 2.65 -8.73 7.88
N LEU A 41 3.91 -9.09 8.08
CA LEU A 41 4.73 -9.77 7.08
C LEU A 41 5.26 -11.07 7.68
N ARG A 42 4.86 -12.20 7.12
CA ARG A 42 5.28 -13.53 7.56
C ARG A 42 6.49 -14.02 6.78
N ARG A 43 7.16 -15.06 7.32
CA ARG A 43 8.40 -15.62 6.75
C ARG A 43 8.20 -16.14 5.33
N SER A 44 7.02 -16.71 5.07
CA SER A 44 6.61 -17.20 3.74
C SER A 44 6.50 -16.10 2.68
N GLY A 45 6.54 -14.83 3.07
CA GLY A 45 6.23 -13.71 2.19
C GLY A 45 4.75 -13.35 2.13
N ARG A 46 3.91 -13.95 2.98
CA ARG A 46 2.52 -13.56 3.14
C ARG A 46 2.45 -12.17 3.75
N ILE A 47 1.88 -11.24 3.01
CA ILE A 47 1.61 -9.87 3.41
C ILE A 47 0.17 -9.80 3.89
N THR A 48 -0.08 -9.20 5.05
CA THR A 48 -1.44 -8.90 5.52
C THR A 48 -1.55 -7.43 5.87
N VAL A 49 -2.44 -6.71 5.19
CA VAL A 49 -2.84 -5.35 5.58
C VAL A 49 -4.09 -5.46 6.41
N THR A 50 -4.07 -4.92 7.62
CA THR A 50 -5.18 -5.10 8.57
C THR A 50 -6.34 -4.16 8.26
N ARG A 51 -7.55 -4.55 8.63
CA ARG A 51 -8.76 -3.73 8.56
C ARG A 51 -8.58 -2.34 9.14
N ARG A 52 -9.41 -1.40 8.67
CA ARG A 52 -9.36 0.04 8.96
C ARG A 52 -8.07 0.73 8.52
N TYR A 53 -7.24 0.08 7.71
CA TYR A 53 -6.18 0.77 6.99
C TYR A 53 -6.81 1.72 5.97
N ALA A 54 -6.36 2.96 5.93
CA ALA A 54 -6.90 3.99 5.04
C ALA A 54 -5.80 4.54 4.14
N TRP A 55 -6.11 4.72 2.85
CA TRP A 55 -5.13 5.12 1.83
C TRP A 55 -5.79 5.87 0.67
N ASP A 56 -4.95 6.50 -0.16
CA ASP A 56 -5.38 7.44 -1.19
C ASP A 56 -5.61 6.78 -2.57
N GLY A 57 -5.55 5.45 -2.65
CA GLY A 57 -5.51 4.73 -3.93
C GLY A 57 -4.24 5.03 -4.74
N CYS A 58 -4.36 5.04 -6.07
CA CYS A 58 -3.28 5.47 -6.95
C CYS A 58 -3.10 6.99 -6.89
N SER A 59 -1.94 7.43 -6.38
CA SER A 59 -1.56 8.84 -6.26
C SER A 59 -0.71 9.33 -7.45
N PRO A 60 -0.61 10.66 -7.68
CA PRO A 60 -1.25 11.77 -6.96
C PRO A 60 -2.72 11.99 -7.32
N LYS A 61 -3.48 12.59 -6.40
CA LYS A 61 -4.86 13.06 -6.60
C LYS A 61 -5.08 14.43 -5.99
N VAL A 62 -5.94 15.24 -6.61
CA VAL A 62 -6.35 16.57 -6.15
C VAL A 62 -7.86 16.70 -6.26
N CYS A 63 -8.48 17.39 -5.31
CA CYS A 63 -9.91 17.65 -5.32
C CYS A 63 -10.20 19.04 -5.89
N VAL A 64 -11.00 19.10 -6.95
CA VAL A 64 -11.40 20.33 -7.67
C VAL A 64 -12.92 20.33 -7.77
N PHE A 65 -13.60 21.30 -7.14
CA PHE A 65 -15.07 21.37 -7.09
C PHE A 65 -15.76 20.05 -6.66
N ASP A 66 -15.26 19.42 -5.59
CA ASP A 66 -15.72 18.12 -5.08
C ASP A 66 -15.52 16.93 -6.04
N ILE A 67 -14.77 17.12 -7.14
CA ILE A 67 -14.35 16.07 -8.07
C ILE A 67 -12.89 15.72 -7.81
N LEU A 68 -12.62 14.44 -7.60
CA LEU A 68 -11.26 13.94 -7.43
C LEU A 68 -10.61 13.66 -8.79
N LEU A 69 -9.55 14.42 -9.11
CA LEU A 69 -8.78 14.31 -10.35
C LEU A 69 -7.37 13.82 -10.04
N GLY A 70 -6.85 12.89 -10.84
CA GLY A 70 -5.51 12.35 -10.62
C GLY A 70 -5.28 11.02 -11.30
N THR A 71 -4.33 10.24 -10.79
CA THR A 71 -4.02 8.90 -11.31
C THR A 71 -5.24 7.97 -11.17
N PRO A 72 -5.79 7.41 -12.26
CA PRO A 72 -6.97 6.53 -12.19
C PRO A 72 -6.75 5.25 -11.37
N ASP A 73 -7.77 4.80 -10.65
CA ASP A 73 -7.75 3.49 -9.95
C ASP A 73 -8.24 2.30 -10.82
N GLY A 74 -8.57 2.61 -12.08
CA GLY A 74 -9.17 1.66 -13.01
C GLY A 74 -10.67 1.47 -12.82
N VAL A 75 -11.27 0.75 -13.77
CA VAL A 75 -12.68 0.35 -13.70
C VAL A 75 -12.92 -0.63 -12.55
N VAL A 76 -14.18 -0.78 -12.15
CA VAL A 76 -14.57 -1.81 -11.17
C VAL A 76 -14.29 -3.21 -11.72
N ASP A 77 -13.59 -4.02 -10.94
CA ASP A 77 -13.34 -5.41 -11.22
C ASP A 77 -14.59 -6.25 -10.92
N SER A 78 -14.91 -7.19 -11.81
CA SER A 78 -16.14 -7.98 -11.71
C SER A 78 -16.13 -8.98 -10.54
N THR A 79 -14.94 -9.39 -10.08
CA THR A 79 -14.77 -10.38 -9.01
C THR A 79 -14.71 -9.70 -7.65
N THR A 80 -13.84 -8.71 -7.49
CA THR A 80 -13.61 -8.04 -6.20
C THR A 80 -14.63 -6.95 -5.89
N LYS A 81 -15.36 -6.46 -6.91
CA LYS A 81 -16.27 -5.30 -6.83
C LYS A 81 -15.60 -4.00 -6.40
N GLN A 82 -14.27 -3.95 -6.46
CA GLN A 82 -13.44 -2.78 -6.19
C GLN A 82 -12.78 -2.30 -7.49
N PRO A 83 -12.27 -1.06 -7.56
CA PRO A 83 -11.43 -0.64 -8.68
C PRO A 83 -10.26 -1.61 -8.92
N LYS A 84 -9.87 -1.82 -10.19
CA LYS A 84 -8.84 -2.81 -10.56
C LYS A 84 -7.49 -2.64 -9.86
N THR A 85 -7.14 -1.43 -9.40
CA THR A 85 -5.90 -1.17 -8.66
C THR A 85 -6.09 -1.12 -7.14
N TYR A 86 -7.28 -1.42 -6.60
CA TYR A 86 -7.60 -1.31 -5.18
C TYR A 86 -6.61 -2.05 -4.28
N TYR A 87 -6.47 -3.38 -4.45
CA TYR A 87 -5.53 -4.17 -3.64
C TYR A 87 -4.06 -3.90 -4.01
N ALA A 88 -3.79 -3.57 -5.27
CA ALA A 88 -2.44 -3.26 -5.72
C ALA A 88 -1.91 -1.98 -5.04
N SER A 89 -2.72 -0.92 -5.05
CA SER A 89 -2.40 0.35 -4.38
C SER A 89 -2.36 0.20 -2.86
N LEU A 90 -3.28 -0.57 -2.26
CA LEU A 90 -3.29 -0.88 -0.83
C LEU A 90 -1.97 -1.48 -0.35
N VAL A 91 -1.53 -2.57 -1.00
CA VAL A 91 -0.30 -3.26 -0.62
C VAL A 91 0.91 -2.39 -0.89
N HIS A 92 0.94 -1.68 -2.03
CA HIS A 92 2.05 -0.78 -2.35
C HIS A 92 2.19 0.37 -1.34
N ASP A 93 1.08 1.01 -0.98
CA ASP A 93 1.03 2.09 0.00
C ASP A 93 1.48 1.60 1.39
N ALA A 94 0.95 0.48 1.87
CA ALA A 94 1.34 -0.10 3.16
C ALA A 94 2.83 -0.47 3.20
N LEU A 95 3.37 -1.07 2.14
CA LEU A 95 4.80 -1.39 2.06
C LEU A 95 5.66 -0.11 2.01
N TYR A 96 5.26 0.89 1.22
CA TYR A 96 5.99 2.16 1.15
C TYR A 96 5.97 2.91 2.47
N GLN A 97 4.84 2.89 3.18
CA GLN A 97 4.70 3.51 4.49
C GLN A 97 5.75 3.01 5.49
N PHE A 98 6.02 1.70 5.49
CA PHE A 98 6.94 1.06 6.42
C PHE A 98 8.34 0.78 5.84
N LEU A 99 8.60 1.16 4.58
CA LEU A 99 9.89 0.98 3.92
C LEU A 99 11.03 1.64 4.72
N LEU A 100 10.78 2.82 5.29
CA LEU A 100 11.72 3.55 6.13
C LEU A 100 11.72 3.10 7.60
N ASP A 101 10.73 2.30 8.01
CA ASP A 101 10.56 1.78 9.38
C ASP A 101 11.13 0.35 9.52
N GLY A 102 12.08 -0.03 8.66
CA GLY A 102 12.83 -1.30 8.76
C GLY A 102 12.14 -2.50 8.10
N LEU A 103 11.20 -2.27 7.19
CA LEU A 103 10.61 -3.34 6.36
C LEU A 103 11.72 -4.16 5.67
N PRO A 104 11.72 -5.50 5.80
CA PRO A 104 12.73 -6.38 5.21
C PRO A 104 12.43 -6.70 3.73
N LEU A 105 11.86 -5.73 3.02
CA LEU A 105 11.64 -5.76 1.58
C LEU A 105 12.23 -4.50 0.97
N LYS A 106 12.91 -4.67 -0.16
CA LYS A 106 13.45 -3.55 -0.94
C LYS A 106 12.34 -2.88 -1.71
N ARG A 107 12.52 -1.59 -2.05
CA ARG A 107 11.56 -0.82 -2.86
C ARG A 107 11.13 -1.55 -4.13
N TRP A 108 12.09 -2.14 -4.86
CA TRP A 108 11.78 -2.88 -6.09
C TRP A 108 10.88 -4.11 -5.86
N GLN A 109 10.92 -4.71 -4.68
CA GLN A 109 10.03 -5.81 -4.31
C GLN A 109 8.60 -5.29 -4.08
N ALA A 110 8.45 -4.15 -3.40
CA ALA A 110 7.15 -3.48 -3.26
C ALA A 110 6.57 -3.07 -4.62
N ASP A 111 7.39 -2.49 -5.51
CA ASP A 111 6.98 -2.17 -6.89
C ASP A 111 6.57 -3.42 -7.68
N ARG A 112 7.25 -4.56 -7.45
CA ARG A 112 6.91 -5.83 -8.08
C ARG A 112 5.60 -6.40 -7.53
N CYS A 113 5.30 -6.23 -6.24
CA CYS A 113 4.01 -6.59 -5.65
C CYS A 113 2.86 -5.81 -6.33
N LEU A 114 3.02 -4.50 -6.53
CA LEU A 114 2.06 -3.67 -7.26
C LEU A 114 1.77 -4.25 -8.65
N LEU A 115 2.82 -4.53 -9.42
CA LEU A 115 2.69 -5.08 -10.77
C LEU A 115 2.00 -6.46 -10.79
N ARG A 116 2.29 -7.33 -9.81
CA ARG A 116 1.66 -8.65 -9.70
C ARG A 116 0.17 -8.56 -9.40
N LEU A 117 -0.21 -7.75 -8.40
CA LEU A 117 -1.62 -7.54 -8.05
C LEU A 117 -2.41 -6.90 -9.20
N MET A 118 -1.82 -5.95 -9.94
CA MET A 118 -2.43 -5.41 -11.15
C MET A 118 -2.57 -6.44 -12.29
N ALA A 119 -1.66 -7.42 -12.36
CA ALA A 119 -1.77 -8.50 -13.33
C ALA A 119 -2.92 -9.45 -12.98
N GLU A 120 -3.13 -9.75 -11.70
CA GLU A 120 -4.22 -10.60 -11.20
C GLU A 120 -5.62 -10.03 -11.52
N THR A 121 -5.78 -8.70 -11.51
CA THR A 121 -7.05 -8.03 -11.91
C THR A 121 -7.14 -7.71 -13.40
N GLY A 122 -6.16 -8.15 -14.20
CA GLY A 122 -6.11 -7.85 -15.64
C GLY A 122 -6.11 -6.34 -15.94
N PHE A 123 -5.42 -5.54 -15.13
CA PHE A 123 -5.28 -4.10 -15.36
C PHE A 123 -4.32 -3.84 -16.52
N ALA A 124 -4.87 -3.40 -17.66
CA ALA A 124 -4.13 -3.26 -18.91
C ALA A 124 -2.90 -2.33 -18.82
N PRO A 125 -2.97 -1.12 -18.21
CA PRO A 125 -1.83 -0.21 -18.17
C PRO A 125 -0.85 -0.50 -17.02
N ARG A 126 -0.85 -1.71 -16.45
CA ARG A 126 -0.01 -2.09 -15.30
C ARG A 126 1.47 -1.78 -15.47
N TYR A 127 2.03 -1.91 -16.68
CA TYR A 127 3.45 -1.62 -16.94
C TYR A 127 3.73 -0.12 -16.94
N VAL A 128 2.78 0.72 -17.36
CA VAL A 128 2.91 2.18 -17.29
C VAL A 128 2.94 2.63 -15.83
N TYR A 129 2.04 2.08 -15.01
CA TYR A 129 1.98 2.38 -13.58
C TYR A 129 3.24 1.90 -12.86
N TRP A 130 3.67 0.68 -13.16
CA TRP A 130 4.90 0.12 -12.64
C TRP A 130 6.14 0.95 -13.03
N ALA A 131 6.26 1.37 -14.29
CA ALA A 131 7.35 2.22 -14.73
C ALA A 131 7.34 3.57 -14.02
N ALA A 132 6.17 4.19 -13.85
CA ALA A 132 6.02 5.45 -13.13
C ALA A 132 6.52 5.34 -11.68
N VAL A 133 6.10 4.31 -10.92
CA VAL A 133 6.59 4.13 -9.52
C VAL A 133 8.08 3.82 -9.46
N ARG A 134 8.65 3.14 -10.48
CA ARG A 134 10.09 2.86 -10.55
C ARG A 134 10.91 4.13 -10.76
N LEU A 135 10.44 5.02 -11.63
CA LEU A 135 11.12 6.27 -12.00
C LEU A 135 10.93 7.36 -10.95
N PHE A 136 9.74 7.48 -10.37
CA PHE A 136 9.37 8.60 -9.49
C PHE A 136 9.18 8.19 -8.02
N GLY A 137 9.26 6.90 -7.68
CA GLY A 137 9.02 6.42 -6.31
C GLY A 137 10.00 6.95 -5.27
N TRP A 138 11.17 7.47 -5.67
CA TRP A 138 12.11 8.14 -4.76
C TRP A 138 11.58 9.50 -4.27
N LEU A 139 10.82 10.23 -5.10
CA LEU A 139 10.13 11.45 -4.71
C LEU A 139 9.07 11.14 -3.66
N PHE A 140 8.33 10.03 -3.83
CA PHE A 140 7.35 9.56 -2.84
C PHE A 140 8.00 9.20 -1.50
N VAL A 141 9.13 8.47 -1.52
CA VAL A 141 9.88 8.17 -0.29
C VAL A 141 10.38 9.45 0.39
N ALA A 142 10.89 10.42 -0.37
CA ALA A 142 11.31 11.71 0.15
C ALA A 142 10.14 12.52 0.74
N GLN A 143 9.00 12.55 0.05
CA GLN A 143 7.77 13.18 0.51
C GLN A 143 7.24 12.52 1.79
N HIS A 144 7.24 11.18 1.88
CA HIS A 144 6.86 10.47 3.11
C HIS A 144 7.81 10.79 4.27
N ARG A 145 9.11 10.88 3.98
CA ARG A 145 10.13 11.25 4.97
C ARG A 145 9.92 12.67 5.52
N LEU A 146 9.51 13.61 4.67
CA LEU A 146 9.24 15.00 5.04
C LEU A 146 7.88 15.18 5.74
N LYS A 147 6.82 14.55 5.21
CA LYS A 147 5.46 14.62 5.73
C LYS A 147 5.33 13.92 7.10
N ARG A 148 6.23 12.98 7.41
CA ARG A 148 6.22 12.25 8.70
C ARG A 148 7.51 12.50 9.50
N ARG A 149 7.40 13.41 10.47
CA ARG A 149 8.33 13.53 11.61
C ARG A 149 8.19 12.38 12.63
N ASN A 150 7.23 11.45 12.44
CA ASN A 150 6.85 10.41 13.40
C ASN A 150 6.94 8.99 12.81
N ARG A 151 7.81 8.16 13.40
CA ARG A 151 8.17 6.78 13.02
C ARG A 151 7.02 5.80 13.27
N GLY A 152 6.73 4.93 12.30
CA GLY A 152 6.06 3.66 12.61
C GLY A 152 7.04 2.75 13.36
N THR A 153 6.53 1.71 14.03
CA THR A 153 7.41 0.77 14.75
C THR A 153 7.28 -0.65 14.21
N LYS A 154 8.43 -1.27 13.98
CA LYS A 154 8.58 -2.68 13.61
C LYS A 154 8.72 -3.51 14.88
N HIS A 155 7.88 -4.53 15.02
CA HIS A 155 7.96 -5.50 16.11
C HIS A 155 8.11 -6.90 15.52
N ALA A 156 9.00 -7.70 16.10
CA ALA A 156 9.03 -9.13 15.76
C ALA A 156 7.73 -9.77 16.26
N LEU A 157 7.10 -10.61 15.44
CA LEU A 157 6.02 -11.45 15.93
C LEU A 157 6.62 -12.40 16.97
N ALA A 158 6.10 -12.36 18.19
CA ALA A 158 6.54 -13.28 19.23
C ALA A 158 6.37 -14.71 18.71
N ALA A 159 7.41 -15.53 18.87
CA ALA A 159 7.30 -16.96 18.63
C ALA A 159 6.18 -17.46 19.54
N ARG A 160 5.06 -17.88 18.93
CA ARG A 160 4.06 -18.65 19.66
C ARG A 160 4.74 -19.99 19.98
N LEU A 161 5.22 -20.12 21.22
CA LEU A 161 5.62 -21.39 21.81
C LEU A 161 4.42 -22.34 21.81
#